data_AF-A0A453MDU3-F1
#
_entry.id   AF-A0A453MDU3-F1
#
_cell.length_a   1.000
_cell.length_b   1.000
_cell.length_c   1.000
_cell.angle_alpha   90.00
_cell.angle_beta   90.00
_cell.angle_gamma   90.00
#
_symmetry.space_group_name_H-M   'P 1'
#
loop_
_entity.id
_entity.type
_entity.pdbx_description
1 polymer ?
#
loop_
_entity_poly.entity_id
_entity_poly.type
_entity_poly.pdbx_seq_one_letter_code
_entity_poly.pdbx_strand_id
1 'polypeptide(L)'
;KKMYILMDEARQPLSRKVPIPSSLINPYRMIIVIRLVIVCLFFHYRVMHPVHDAFVLWLISVICEIWFAMSWILDQFPKWFPIERETYLDRLTLRFDKEGQPSQLAPVDFFVSTVDPAKEPPLVTANTILSILAVDYPVDKLSCYVSDDGAAMLTFEGLSETSEFAKKWVPFCKKYSIEPRAPEWYFQQKIDYLKDKVVPNFVRDRRAMKREYEEFKIRINALVAKAQKVPEEGWTMQDGTPWPGNNVRDHPGMIQVFLGQSGGLDVEGNELPRLVYVSREKRPGYNHHKKAGAMNALVRVSAVLTNAPYMLNLDCDHYVNNSKAVKEAMCFMMDPLVGKKVCYVQFPQRFDSIDRHDRYANKNVVFFDINMKGLDGIQGPIYVGTGCVFRRQALYGYDAPKTKKPPSRTCNCWPKWCVCCFCFGNRKNKKKVTKPKTEKKKRLFFKKEENQSPAYALSEIDEAAAGITQLPAFWLF
;
A
#
# COMPACT_ATOMS: atom_id res chain seq x y z
N LYS A 1 -14.74 -36.51 17.95
CA LYS A 1 -14.28 -35.43 18.87
C LYS A 1 -13.30 -34.45 18.19
N LYS A 2 -12.17 -34.88 17.63
CA LYS A 2 -11.23 -34.01 16.86
C LYS A 2 -11.90 -33.19 15.75
N MET A 3 -12.77 -33.80 14.94
CA MET A 3 -13.49 -33.11 13.86
C MET A 3 -14.45 -32.01 14.37
N TYR A 4 -15.09 -32.22 15.52
CA TYR A 4 -15.96 -31.21 16.14
C TYR A 4 -15.15 -30.04 16.71
N ILE A 5 -13.97 -30.29 17.29
CA ILE A 5 -13.06 -29.26 17.79
C ILE A 5 -12.51 -28.40 16.63
N LEU A 6 -12.07 -29.05 15.54
CA LEU A 6 -11.63 -28.39 14.31
C LEU A 6 -12.72 -27.51 13.67
N MET A 7 -13.98 -27.98 13.69
CA MET A 7 -15.11 -27.19 13.18
C MET A 7 -15.43 -25.97 14.04
N ASP A 8 -15.18 -26.02 15.35
CA ASP A 8 -15.42 -24.92 16.27
C ASP A 8 -14.30 -23.85 16.18
N GLU A 9 -13.03 -24.29 16.05
CA GLU A 9 -11.89 -23.41 15.77
C GLU A 9 -12.05 -22.68 14.44
N ALA A 10 -12.58 -23.36 13.41
CA ALA A 10 -12.88 -22.76 12.12
C ALA A 10 -14.03 -21.75 12.17
N ARG A 11 -14.70 -21.49 13.29
CA ARG A 11 -15.69 -20.40 13.47
C ARG A 11 -15.17 -19.20 14.26
N GLN A 12 -13.96 -19.29 14.80
CA GLN A 12 -13.35 -18.23 15.60
C GLN A 12 -12.96 -17.01 14.74
N PRO A 13 -12.84 -15.81 15.34
CA PRO A 13 -12.36 -14.64 14.61
C PRO A 13 -10.94 -14.84 14.07
N LEU A 14 -10.68 -14.33 12.87
CA LEU A 14 -9.38 -14.45 12.20
C LEU A 14 -8.39 -13.38 12.65
N SER A 15 -8.90 -12.32 13.28
CA SER A 15 -8.10 -11.25 13.88
C SER A 15 -8.74 -10.77 15.17
N ARG A 16 -7.93 -10.19 16.04
CA ARG A 16 -8.37 -9.59 17.31
C ARG A 16 -7.81 -8.20 17.46
N LYS A 17 -8.63 -7.29 18.02
CA LYS A 17 -8.17 -6.00 18.54
C LYS A 17 -7.65 -6.19 19.96
N VAL A 18 -6.41 -5.76 20.20
CA VAL A 18 -5.73 -5.80 21.49
C VAL A 18 -5.63 -4.35 21.98
N PRO A 19 -6.37 -3.97 23.05
CA PRO A 19 -6.23 -2.63 23.61
C PRO A 19 -4.91 -2.52 24.37
N ILE A 20 -4.31 -1.33 24.36
CA ILE A 20 -3.14 -1.03 25.20
C ILE A 20 -3.51 -1.18 26.69
N PRO A 21 -2.63 -1.75 27.53
CA PRO A 21 -2.89 -1.91 28.96
C PRO A 21 -3.32 -0.59 29.63
N SER A 22 -4.37 -0.67 30.45
CA SER A 22 -4.94 0.50 31.15
C SER A 22 -3.93 1.23 32.02
N SER A 23 -2.95 0.51 32.57
CA SER A 23 -1.85 1.06 33.38
C SER A 23 -0.95 2.02 32.60
N LEU A 24 -0.84 1.88 31.27
CA LEU A 24 -0.01 2.75 30.43
C LEU A 24 -0.83 3.89 29.82
N ILE A 25 -2.04 3.59 29.34
CA ILE A 25 -2.85 4.58 28.59
C ILE A 25 -3.55 5.60 29.51
N ASN A 26 -3.95 5.22 30.72
CA ASN A 26 -4.65 6.14 31.62
C ASN A 26 -3.74 7.27 32.12
N PRO A 27 -2.50 7.01 32.58
CA PRO A 27 -1.56 8.09 32.93
C PRO A 27 -1.29 9.03 31.75
N TYR A 28 -1.11 8.50 30.54
CA TYR A 28 -0.92 9.29 29.32
C TYR A 28 -2.09 10.27 29.09
N ARG A 29 -3.33 9.77 29.16
CA ARG A 29 -4.54 10.61 29.02
C ARG A 29 -4.63 11.69 30.09
N MET A 30 -4.33 11.36 31.34
CA MET A 30 -4.34 12.33 32.44
C MET A 30 -3.32 13.46 32.19
N ILE A 31 -2.10 13.12 31.79
CA ILE A 31 -1.04 14.10 31.50
C ILE A 31 -1.44 15.02 30.34
N ILE A 32 -2.05 14.49 29.27
CA ILE A 32 -2.52 15.32 28.15
C ILE A 32 -3.59 16.30 28.60
N VAL A 33 -4.55 15.86 29.42
CA VAL A 33 -5.62 16.74 29.94
C VAL A 33 -5.04 17.82 30.84
N ILE A 34 -4.11 17.49 31.73
CA ILE A 34 -3.41 18.47 32.57
C ILE A 34 -2.67 19.48 31.68
N ARG A 35 -1.95 19.00 30.66
CA ARG A 35 -1.25 19.88 29.71
C ARG A 35 -2.21 20.80 28.97
N LEU A 36 -3.38 20.31 28.55
CA LEU A 36 -4.40 21.14 27.92
C LEU A 36 -4.87 22.26 28.85
N VAL A 37 -5.13 21.97 30.13
CA VAL A 37 -5.50 22.99 31.12
C VAL A 37 -4.40 24.04 31.28
N ILE A 38 -3.13 23.61 31.41
CA ILE A 38 -1.98 24.53 31.52
C ILE A 38 -1.87 25.42 30.29
N VAL A 39 -2.04 24.86 29.09
CA VAL A 39 -2.01 25.61 27.82
C VAL A 39 -3.14 26.64 27.77
N CYS A 40 -4.36 26.28 28.19
CA CYS A 40 -5.47 27.23 28.26
C CYS A 40 -5.20 28.38 29.24
N LEU A 41 -4.65 28.09 30.43
CA LEU A 41 -4.28 29.12 31.41
C LEU A 41 -3.15 30.01 30.89
N PHE A 42 -2.15 29.43 30.22
CA PHE A 42 -1.06 30.17 29.58
C PHE A 42 -1.60 31.17 28.55
N PHE A 43 -2.46 30.74 27.63
CA PHE A 43 -3.02 31.66 26.63
C PHE A 43 -3.95 32.71 27.23
N HIS A 44 -4.74 32.34 28.24
CA HIS A 44 -5.55 33.32 28.95
C HIS A 44 -4.67 34.42 29.55
N TYR A 45 -3.61 34.06 30.26
CA TYR A 45 -2.66 35.03 30.81
C TYR A 45 -1.99 35.86 29.71
N ARG A 46 -1.48 35.20 28.66
CA ARG A 46 -0.75 35.82 27.55
C ARG A 46 -1.57 36.87 26.81
N VAL A 47 -2.85 36.60 26.57
CA VAL A 47 -3.78 37.51 25.88
C VAL A 47 -4.20 38.68 26.77
N MET A 48 -4.37 38.44 28.08
CA MET A 48 -4.77 39.49 29.03
C MET A 48 -3.64 40.45 29.42
N HIS A 49 -2.37 40.10 29.14
CA HIS A 49 -1.20 40.93 29.45
C HIS A 49 -0.40 41.26 28.17
N PRO A 50 -0.90 42.19 27.33
CA PRO A 50 -0.19 42.62 26.13
C PRO A 50 1.02 43.49 26.44
N VAL A 51 2.05 43.41 25.60
CA VAL A 51 3.23 44.29 25.68
C VAL A 51 2.97 45.50 24.78
N HIS A 52 2.57 46.61 25.39
CA HIS A 52 2.19 47.83 24.66
C HIS A 52 3.37 48.48 23.93
N ASP A 53 4.59 48.40 24.48
CA ASP A 53 5.80 49.01 23.90
C ASP A 53 6.24 48.34 22.58
N ALA A 54 5.84 47.09 22.35
CA ALA A 54 6.20 46.30 21.18
C ALA A 54 4.99 45.48 20.67
N PHE A 55 3.84 46.14 20.53
CA PHE A 55 2.56 45.47 20.27
C PHE A 55 2.57 44.58 19.02
N VAL A 56 3.22 45.01 17.93
CA VAL A 56 3.30 44.23 16.68
C VAL A 56 4.09 42.93 16.88
N LEU A 57 5.23 42.98 17.56
CA LEU A 57 6.04 41.80 17.87
C LEU A 57 5.29 40.85 18.81
N TRP A 58 4.61 41.41 19.82
CA TRP A 58 3.75 40.64 20.72
C TRP A 58 2.63 39.93 19.95
N LEU A 59 1.93 40.64 19.07
CA LEU A 59 0.80 40.11 18.30
C LEU A 59 1.25 38.95 17.39
N ILE A 60 2.39 39.10 16.70
CA ILE A 60 2.95 38.04 15.85
C ILE A 60 3.32 36.82 16.70
N SER A 61 3.98 37.02 17.85
CA SER A 61 4.31 35.93 18.79
C SER A 61 3.05 35.18 19.24
N VAL A 62 2.00 35.89 19.69
CA VAL A 62 0.76 35.27 20.16
C VAL A 62 0.06 34.50 19.05
N ILE A 63 -0.01 35.03 17.82
CA ILE A 63 -0.60 34.32 16.68
C ILE A 63 0.16 33.02 16.39
N CYS A 64 1.49 33.07 16.35
CA CYS A 64 2.33 31.89 16.14
C CYS A 64 2.14 30.85 17.26
N GLU A 65 2.11 31.28 18.52
CA GLU A 65 1.89 30.40 19.67
C GLU A 65 0.51 29.73 19.61
N ILE A 66 -0.56 30.48 19.30
CA ILE A 66 -1.92 29.93 19.14
C ILE A 66 -1.94 28.90 18.01
N TRP A 67 -1.27 29.18 16.89
CA TRP A 67 -1.16 28.23 15.78
C TRP A 67 -0.48 26.92 16.21
N PHE A 68 0.65 27.00 16.92
CA PHE A 68 1.33 25.82 17.46
C PHE A 68 0.46 25.04 18.44
N ALA A 69 -0.29 25.73 19.31
CA ALA A 69 -1.18 25.08 20.26
C ALA A 69 -2.33 24.36 19.56
N MET A 70 -2.96 25.00 18.57
CA MET A 70 -4.00 24.37 17.75
C MET A 70 -3.46 23.16 16.99
N SER A 71 -2.28 23.28 16.38
CA SER A 71 -1.59 22.16 15.71
C SER A 71 -1.34 21.00 16.67
N TRP A 72 -0.82 21.27 17.87
CA TRP A 72 -0.59 20.26 18.90
C TRP A 72 -1.88 19.58 19.36
N ILE A 73 -2.95 20.32 19.62
CA ILE A 73 -4.25 19.75 20.03
C ILE A 73 -4.78 18.81 18.95
N LEU A 74 -4.77 19.25 17.69
CA LEU A 74 -5.24 18.46 16.55
C LEU A 74 -4.37 17.21 16.32
N ASP A 75 -3.08 17.28 16.58
CA ASP A 75 -2.17 16.12 16.49
C ASP A 75 -2.37 15.12 17.65
N GLN A 76 -2.69 15.58 18.87
CA GLN A 76 -2.85 14.70 20.03
C GLN A 76 -4.17 13.94 20.06
N PHE A 77 -5.29 14.53 19.62
CA PHE A 77 -6.61 13.88 19.70
C PHE A 77 -6.71 12.52 18.98
N PRO A 78 -6.14 12.33 17.77
CA PRO A 78 -6.12 11.01 17.13
C PRO A 78 -5.40 9.93 17.95
N LYS A 79 -4.46 10.31 18.82
CA LYS A 79 -3.67 9.38 19.64
C LYS A 79 -4.38 8.92 20.91
N TRP A 80 -5.64 9.31 21.12
CA TRP A 80 -6.37 9.05 22.36
C TRP A 80 -6.73 7.58 22.59
N PHE A 81 -6.97 6.82 21.51
CA PHE A 81 -7.41 5.43 21.57
C PHE A 81 -6.49 4.51 20.75
N PRO A 82 -5.18 4.38 21.06
CA PRO A 82 -4.32 3.48 20.31
C PRO A 82 -4.79 2.02 20.48
N ILE A 83 -4.77 1.26 19.39
CA ILE A 83 -5.04 -0.18 19.40
C ILE A 83 -3.93 -0.95 18.70
N GLU A 84 -3.79 -2.21 19.09
CA GLU A 84 -2.98 -3.19 18.36
C GLU A 84 -3.89 -4.27 17.79
N ARG A 85 -3.38 -4.99 16.80
CA ARG A 85 -4.12 -6.06 16.12
C ARG A 85 -3.25 -7.28 15.97
N GLU A 86 -3.84 -8.42 16.26
CA GLU A 86 -3.24 -9.74 16.06
C GLU A 86 -4.01 -10.49 14.97
N THR A 87 -3.27 -11.26 14.17
CA THR A 87 -3.78 -12.12 13.11
C THR A 87 -3.53 -13.58 13.48
N TYR A 88 -4.49 -14.46 13.16
CA TYR A 88 -4.38 -15.89 13.43
C TYR A 88 -4.35 -16.67 12.12
N LEU A 89 -3.14 -16.90 11.61
CA LEU A 89 -2.92 -17.57 10.32
C LEU A 89 -3.41 -19.02 10.32
N ASP A 90 -3.23 -19.74 11.43
CA ASP A 90 -3.65 -21.14 11.55
C ASP A 90 -5.18 -21.29 11.32
N ARG A 91 -5.96 -20.33 11.84
CA ARG A 91 -7.42 -20.30 11.66
C ARG A 91 -7.82 -19.96 10.23
N LEU A 92 -7.04 -19.12 9.54
CA LEU A 92 -7.25 -18.81 8.13
C LEU A 92 -7.04 -20.07 7.28
N THR A 93 -5.93 -20.78 7.51
CA THR A 93 -5.59 -22.01 6.80
C THR A 93 -6.64 -23.09 7.05
N LEU A 94 -7.01 -23.33 8.32
CA LEU A 94 -8.07 -24.30 8.66
C LEU A 94 -9.41 -24.02 7.99
N ARG A 95 -9.73 -22.74 7.74
CA ARG A 95 -11.01 -22.33 7.16
C ARG A 95 -11.00 -22.35 5.64
N PHE A 96 -9.96 -21.79 5.01
CA PHE A 96 -9.92 -21.49 3.58
C PHE A 96 -8.87 -22.29 2.81
N ASP A 97 -7.89 -22.89 3.46
CA ASP A 97 -6.75 -23.55 2.81
C ASP A 97 -6.54 -24.95 3.41
N LYS A 98 -7.57 -25.79 3.27
CA LYS A 98 -7.58 -27.15 3.84
C LYS A 98 -6.75 -28.11 2.99
N GLU A 99 -5.91 -28.90 3.65
CA GLU A 99 -5.14 -29.95 3.00
C GLU A 99 -6.06 -30.93 2.25
N GLY A 100 -5.72 -31.24 1.00
CA GLY A 100 -6.47 -32.15 0.13
C GLY A 100 -7.70 -31.54 -0.56
N GLN A 101 -8.00 -30.25 -0.36
CA GLN A 101 -9.05 -29.53 -1.08
C GLN A 101 -8.46 -28.35 -1.86
N PRO A 102 -9.11 -27.90 -2.95
CA PRO A 102 -8.69 -26.68 -3.63
C PRO A 102 -8.80 -25.48 -2.69
N SER A 103 -7.78 -24.63 -2.69
CA SER A 103 -7.74 -23.46 -1.83
C SER A 103 -8.90 -22.50 -2.13
N GLN A 104 -9.63 -22.12 -1.09
CA GLN A 104 -10.72 -21.14 -1.11
C GLN A 104 -10.23 -19.72 -0.80
N LEU A 105 -8.90 -19.53 -0.73
CA LEU A 105 -8.28 -18.22 -0.62
C LEU A 105 -8.63 -17.36 -1.84
N ALA A 106 -8.85 -16.07 -1.59
CA ALA A 106 -9.23 -15.13 -2.63
C ALA A 106 -8.03 -14.75 -3.50
N PRO A 107 -8.18 -14.56 -4.83
CA PRO A 107 -7.09 -14.06 -5.64
C PRO A 107 -6.58 -12.69 -5.22
N VAL A 108 -5.27 -12.45 -5.36
CA VAL A 108 -4.59 -11.19 -5.06
C VAL A 108 -3.68 -10.80 -6.23
N ASP A 109 -3.88 -9.61 -6.78
CA ASP A 109 -2.96 -9.03 -7.77
C ASP A 109 -1.96 -8.09 -7.08
N PHE A 110 -0.67 -8.28 -7.32
CA PHE A 110 0.40 -7.37 -6.91
C PHE A 110 0.70 -6.38 -8.01
N PHE A 111 0.79 -5.10 -7.68
CA PHE A 111 1.09 -4.01 -8.60
C PHE A 111 2.41 -3.37 -8.20
N VAL A 112 3.40 -3.48 -9.08
CA VAL A 112 4.70 -2.81 -8.99
C VAL A 112 4.76 -1.76 -10.08
N SER A 113 5.13 -0.52 -9.74
CA SER A 113 5.33 0.55 -10.72
C SER A 113 6.79 0.98 -10.76
N THR A 114 7.34 1.11 -11.96
CA THR A 114 8.67 1.68 -12.21
C THR A 114 8.58 2.83 -13.20
N VAL A 115 9.44 3.83 -13.03
CA VAL A 115 9.44 5.06 -13.83
C VAL A 115 10.54 5.04 -14.89
N ASP A 116 11.77 4.76 -14.49
CA ASP A 116 12.95 4.84 -15.38
C ASP A 116 14.08 3.98 -14.81
N PRO A 117 14.64 3.03 -15.59
CA PRO A 117 15.72 2.17 -15.11
C PRO A 117 17.02 2.92 -14.76
N ALA A 118 17.21 4.17 -15.22
CA ALA A 118 18.34 5.00 -14.81
C ALA A 118 18.21 5.49 -13.35
N LYS A 119 16.98 5.71 -12.88
CA LYS A 119 16.69 6.15 -11.50
C LYS A 119 16.44 4.98 -10.57
N GLU A 120 15.82 3.93 -11.09
CA GLU A 120 15.41 2.73 -10.36
C GLU A 120 16.11 1.52 -10.99
N PRO A 121 17.28 1.11 -10.47
CA PRO A 121 18.09 0.08 -11.11
C PRO A 121 17.29 -1.22 -11.34
N PRO A 122 17.37 -1.84 -12.54
CA PRO A 122 16.60 -3.05 -12.85
C PRO A 122 16.80 -4.19 -11.85
N LEU A 123 17.99 -4.29 -11.25
CA LEU A 123 18.28 -5.29 -10.22
C LEU A 123 17.43 -5.10 -8.96
N VAL A 124 17.13 -3.87 -8.55
CA VAL A 124 16.28 -3.57 -7.39
C VAL A 124 14.84 -4.01 -7.69
N THR A 125 14.32 -3.60 -8.85
CA THR A 125 13.00 -4.02 -9.33
C THR A 125 12.88 -5.55 -9.45
N ALA A 126 13.92 -6.22 -9.97
CA ALA A 126 13.97 -7.67 -10.07
C ALA A 126 13.89 -8.36 -8.70
N ASN A 127 14.63 -7.86 -7.70
CA ASN A 127 14.60 -8.40 -6.33
C ASN A 127 13.20 -8.28 -5.70
N THR A 128 12.53 -7.15 -5.92
CA THR A 128 11.16 -6.94 -5.49
C THR A 128 10.20 -7.94 -6.15
N ILE A 129 10.28 -8.11 -7.48
CA ILE A 129 9.45 -9.07 -8.22
C ILE A 129 9.69 -10.51 -7.72
N LEU A 130 10.95 -10.91 -7.55
CA LEU A 130 11.32 -12.24 -7.05
C LEU A 130 10.76 -12.48 -5.64
N SER A 131 10.76 -11.45 -4.79
CA SER A 131 10.16 -11.55 -3.45
C SER A 131 8.65 -11.77 -3.50
N ILE A 132 7.95 -11.13 -4.44
CA ILE A 132 6.51 -11.27 -4.65
C ILE A 132 6.18 -12.67 -5.17
N LEU A 133 6.88 -13.15 -6.20
CA LEU A 133 6.64 -14.45 -6.80
C LEU A 133 6.90 -15.63 -5.83
N ALA A 134 7.73 -15.40 -4.80
CA ALA A 134 8.08 -16.37 -3.77
C ALA A 134 7.25 -16.28 -2.48
N VAL A 135 6.16 -15.50 -2.46
CA VAL A 135 5.24 -15.41 -1.31
C VAL A 135 4.58 -16.77 -1.02
N ASP A 136 4.28 -17.02 0.25
CA ASP A 136 3.52 -18.19 0.70
C ASP A 136 2.01 -17.97 0.42
N TYR A 137 1.63 -18.20 -0.83
CA TYR A 137 0.24 -18.15 -1.31
C TYR A 137 0.03 -19.16 -2.45
N PRO A 138 -1.20 -19.67 -2.68
CA PRO A 138 -1.49 -20.53 -3.82
C PRO A 138 -1.14 -19.87 -5.15
N VAL A 139 -0.44 -20.61 -6.02
CA VAL A 139 0.11 -20.09 -7.28
C VAL A 139 -0.98 -19.63 -8.25
N ASP A 140 -2.14 -20.29 -8.25
CA ASP A 140 -3.30 -19.96 -9.08
C ASP A 140 -4.07 -18.72 -8.58
N LYS A 141 -3.78 -18.25 -7.36
CA LYS A 141 -4.42 -17.09 -6.73
C LYS A 141 -3.55 -15.85 -6.72
N LEU A 142 -2.27 -15.98 -7.06
CA LEU A 142 -1.31 -14.88 -7.03
C LEU A 142 -0.94 -14.45 -8.46
N SER A 143 -0.97 -13.14 -8.71
CA SER A 143 -0.49 -12.57 -9.97
C SER A 143 0.29 -11.30 -9.70
N CYS A 144 1.40 -11.11 -10.41
CA CYS A 144 2.26 -9.94 -10.31
C CYS A 144 2.18 -9.14 -11.61
N TYR A 145 1.89 -7.85 -11.49
CA TYR A 145 1.86 -6.90 -12.58
C TYR A 145 2.93 -5.84 -12.36
N VAL A 146 3.71 -5.60 -13.40
CA VAL A 146 4.76 -4.58 -13.42
C VAL A 146 4.37 -3.53 -14.45
N SER A 147 4.10 -2.31 -13.98
CA SER A 147 3.86 -1.16 -14.84
C SER A 147 5.16 -0.39 -15.07
N ASP A 148 5.56 -0.27 -16.33
CA ASP A 148 6.73 0.51 -16.74
C ASP A 148 6.28 1.81 -17.43
N ASP A 149 6.41 2.92 -16.71
CA ASP A 149 6.11 4.25 -17.23
C ASP A 149 7.22 4.77 -18.15
N GLY A 150 8.43 4.18 -18.13
CA GLY A 150 9.54 4.57 -19.00
C GLY A 150 9.48 3.94 -20.39
N ALA A 151 8.72 2.85 -20.54
CA ALA A 151 8.68 2.02 -21.75
C ALA A 151 10.08 1.61 -22.23
N ALA A 152 10.98 1.36 -21.27
CA ALA A 152 12.40 1.17 -21.55
C ALA A 152 12.69 -0.31 -21.85
N MET A 153 13.41 -0.56 -22.95
CA MET A 153 13.82 -1.92 -23.34
C MET A 153 14.61 -2.62 -22.23
N LEU A 154 15.45 -1.88 -21.49
CA LEU A 154 16.22 -2.41 -20.36
C LEU A 154 15.32 -3.01 -19.26
N THR A 155 14.22 -2.36 -18.91
CA THR A 155 13.26 -2.89 -17.93
C THR A 155 12.64 -4.19 -18.46
N PHE A 156 12.28 -4.22 -19.74
CA PHE A 156 11.70 -5.40 -20.38
C PHE A 156 12.66 -6.60 -20.43
N GLU A 157 13.89 -6.41 -20.92
CA GLU A 157 14.92 -7.46 -20.95
C GLU A 157 15.29 -7.90 -19.53
N GLY A 158 15.38 -6.96 -18.58
CA GLY A 158 15.63 -7.28 -17.17
C GLY A 158 14.52 -8.13 -16.55
N LEU A 159 13.25 -7.88 -16.89
CA LEU A 159 12.13 -8.73 -16.46
C LEU A 159 12.17 -10.12 -17.10
N SER A 160 12.58 -10.22 -18.36
CA SER A 160 12.76 -11.51 -19.04
C SER A 160 13.79 -12.37 -18.31
N GLU A 161 14.99 -11.83 -18.03
CA GLU A 161 16.03 -12.51 -17.24
C GLU A 161 15.55 -12.86 -15.82
N THR A 162 14.78 -11.95 -15.20
CA THR A 162 14.19 -12.18 -13.87
C THR A 162 13.21 -13.35 -13.89
N SER A 163 12.43 -13.51 -14.96
CA SER A 163 11.46 -14.60 -15.10
C SER A 163 12.15 -15.97 -15.19
N GLU A 164 13.28 -16.06 -15.90
CA GLU A 164 14.08 -17.28 -15.97
C GLU A 164 14.75 -17.61 -14.64
N PHE A 165 15.27 -16.60 -13.93
CA PHE A 165 15.83 -16.82 -12.60
C PHE A 165 14.76 -17.21 -11.57
N ALA A 166 13.53 -16.68 -11.68
CA ALA A 166 12.42 -17.03 -10.80
C ALA A 166 12.09 -18.53 -10.82
N LYS A 167 12.20 -19.19 -11.99
CA LYS A 167 12.00 -20.65 -12.14
C LYS A 167 12.96 -21.49 -11.29
N LYS A 168 14.13 -20.94 -10.95
CA LYS A 168 15.10 -21.58 -10.04
C LYS A 168 14.93 -21.11 -8.60
N TRP A 169 14.70 -19.82 -8.39
CA TRP A 169 14.64 -19.19 -7.07
C TRP A 169 13.39 -19.51 -6.26
N VAL A 170 12.21 -19.49 -6.89
CA VAL A 170 10.92 -19.72 -6.23
C VAL A 170 10.82 -21.12 -5.59
N PRO A 171 11.12 -22.23 -6.27
CA PRO A 171 11.08 -23.56 -5.64
C PRO A 171 12.09 -23.68 -4.51
N PHE A 172 13.31 -23.15 -4.67
CA PHE A 172 14.31 -23.10 -3.60
C PHE A 172 13.80 -22.34 -2.36
N CYS A 173 13.19 -21.18 -2.57
CA CYS A 173 12.57 -20.38 -1.53
C CYS A 173 11.53 -21.19 -0.75
N LYS A 174 10.56 -21.78 -1.46
CA LYS A 174 9.43 -22.50 -0.86
C LYS A 174 9.90 -23.75 -0.12
N LYS A 175 10.74 -24.57 -0.76
CA LYS A 175 11.30 -25.82 -0.22
C LYS A 175 12.03 -25.62 1.11
N TYR A 176 12.86 -24.58 1.20
CA TYR A 176 13.66 -24.33 2.39
C TYR A 176 13.05 -23.30 3.36
N SER A 177 11.90 -22.73 3.02
CA SER A 177 11.24 -21.67 3.82
C SER A 177 12.24 -20.62 4.29
N ILE A 178 13.02 -20.07 3.36
CA ILE A 178 14.01 -19.02 3.65
C ILE A 178 13.32 -17.65 3.70
N GLU A 179 13.83 -16.77 4.54
CA GLU A 179 13.40 -15.37 4.61
C GLU A 179 14.64 -14.47 4.80
N PRO A 180 14.66 -13.24 4.24
CA PRO A 180 13.66 -12.65 3.35
C PRO A 180 13.65 -13.32 1.97
N ARG A 181 12.59 -13.08 1.19
CA ARG A 181 12.41 -13.68 -0.16
C ARG A 181 13.15 -12.95 -1.28
N ALA A 182 13.67 -11.75 -1.00
CA ALA A 182 14.51 -10.99 -1.91
C ALA A 182 15.97 -11.51 -1.87
N PRO A 183 16.53 -12.01 -2.98
CA PRO A 183 17.82 -12.69 -2.97
C PRO A 183 19.00 -11.78 -2.62
N GLU A 184 19.06 -10.53 -3.08
CA GLU A 184 20.14 -9.59 -2.72
C GLU A 184 20.23 -9.43 -1.20
N TRP A 185 19.08 -9.15 -0.57
CA TRP A 185 19.00 -8.97 0.88
C TRP A 185 19.29 -10.28 1.63
N TYR A 186 18.75 -11.41 1.17
CA TYR A 186 19.01 -12.71 1.79
C TYR A 186 20.50 -13.10 1.76
N PHE A 187 21.18 -12.93 0.62
CA PHE A 187 22.59 -13.32 0.51
C PHE A 187 23.57 -12.32 1.13
N GLN A 188 23.17 -11.06 1.33
CA GLN A 188 23.96 -10.04 2.04
C GLN A 188 23.89 -10.16 3.56
N GLN A 189 22.90 -10.86 4.12
CA GLN A 189 22.79 -11.03 5.57
C GLN A 189 24.01 -11.73 6.17
N LYS A 190 24.57 -11.12 7.22
CA LYS A 190 25.67 -11.67 8.02
C LYS A 190 25.19 -12.57 9.17
N ILE A 191 23.90 -12.89 9.21
CA ILE A 191 23.28 -13.75 10.23
C ILE A 191 23.65 -15.20 9.92
N ASP A 192 23.73 -16.04 10.96
CA ASP A 192 23.91 -17.48 10.78
C ASP A 192 22.72 -18.07 10.01
N TYR A 193 22.98 -18.43 8.75
CA TYR A 193 22.00 -18.98 7.81
C TYR A 193 21.71 -20.47 8.05
N LEU A 194 22.46 -21.14 8.94
CA LEU A 194 22.22 -22.54 9.32
C LEU A 194 21.27 -22.66 10.52
N LYS A 195 21.00 -21.55 11.20
CA LYS A 195 20.11 -21.53 12.35
C LYS A 195 18.74 -22.09 11.98
N ASP A 196 18.28 -23.08 12.74
CA ASP A 196 17.00 -23.77 12.59
C ASP A 196 16.79 -24.54 11.26
N LYS A 197 17.85 -24.75 10.46
CA LYS A 197 17.79 -25.52 9.20
C LYS A 197 18.23 -26.96 9.42
N VAL A 198 17.25 -27.87 9.47
CA VAL A 198 17.48 -29.32 9.67
C VAL A 198 17.61 -30.12 8.36
N VAL A 199 17.52 -29.48 7.19
CA VAL A 199 17.46 -30.18 5.91
C VAL A 199 18.87 -30.55 5.40
N PRO A 200 19.19 -31.84 5.18
CA PRO A 200 20.56 -32.30 4.89
C PRO A 200 21.21 -31.67 3.65
N ASN A 201 20.42 -31.40 2.60
CA ASN A 201 20.92 -30.89 1.32
C ASN A 201 21.02 -29.35 1.27
N PHE A 202 20.58 -28.65 2.31
CA PHE A 202 20.45 -27.18 2.29
C PHE A 202 21.77 -26.47 1.98
N VAL A 203 22.88 -26.90 2.59
CA VAL A 203 24.20 -26.24 2.41
C VAL A 203 24.66 -26.31 0.95
N ARG A 204 24.52 -27.49 0.33
CA ARG A 204 24.90 -27.71 -1.06
C ARG A 204 24.02 -26.89 -2.01
N ASP A 205 22.70 -27.00 -1.84
CA ASP A 205 21.73 -26.35 -2.71
C ASP A 205 21.79 -24.82 -2.57
N ARG A 206 21.99 -24.30 -1.34
CA ARG A 206 22.20 -22.86 -1.10
C ARG A 206 23.47 -22.35 -1.79
N ARG A 207 24.56 -23.12 -1.79
CA ARG A 207 25.81 -22.72 -2.46
C ARG A 207 25.63 -22.71 -3.98
N ALA A 208 24.93 -23.69 -4.54
CA ALA A 208 24.57 -23.70 -5.96
C ALA A 208 23.70 -22.49 -6.32
N MET A 209 22.64 -22.24 -5.54
CA MET A 209 21.74 -21.11 -5.75
C MET A 209 22.44 -19.75 -5.63
N LYS A 210 23.42 -19.62 -4.72
CA LYS A 210 24.22 -18.39 -4.63
C LYS A 210 25.00 -18.13 -5.92
N ARG A 211 25.58 -19.16 -6.55
CA ARG A 211 26.31 -19.01 -7.82
C ARG A 211 25.36 -18.58 -8.95
N GLU A 212 24.22 -19.25 -9.05
CA GLU A 212 23.15 -18.91 -10.00
C GLU A 212 22.69 -17.45 -9.84
N TYR A 213 22.60 -16.97 -8.59
CA TYR A 213 22.24 -15.58 -8.31
C TYR A 213 23.34 -14.58 -8.73
N GLU A 214 24.62 -14.87 -8.48
CA GLU A 214 25.71 -14.01 -8.94
C GLU A 214 25.81 -13.98 -10.48
N GLU A 215 25.59 -15.11 -11.16
CA GLU A 215 25.50 -15.16 -12.62
C GLU A 215 24.33 -14.32 -13.15
N PHE A 216 23.17 -14.41 -12.49
CA PHE A 216 22.02 -13.55 -12.79
C PHE A 216 22.36 -12.06 -12.63
N LYS A 217 23.05 -11.67 -11.54
CA LYS A 217 23.50 -10.28 -11.34
C LYS A 217 24.43 -9.82 -12.46
N ILE A 218 25.36 -10.66 -12.90
CA ILE A 218 26.27 -10.36 -14.00
C ILE A 218 25.48 -10.13 -15.30
N ARG A 219 24.50 -10.97 -15.62
CA ARG A 219 23.64 -10.79 -16.81
C ARG A 219 22.86 -9.48 -16.76
N ILE A 220 22.22 -9.16 -15.63
CA ILE A 220 21.52 -7.88 -15.45
C ILE A 220 22.48 -6.70 -15.61
N ASN A 221 23.67 -6.75 -15.01
CA ASN A 221 24.67 -5.68 -15.15
C ASN A 221 25.15 -5.51 -16.60
N ALA A 222 25.28 -6.61 -17.35
CA ALA A 222 25.60 -6.56 -18.77
C ALA A 222 24.50 -5.86 -19.58
N LEU A 223 23.22 -6.12 -19.26
CA LEU A 223 22.09 -5.40 -19.87
C LEU A 223 22.12 -3.90 -19.53
N VAL A 224 22.39 -3.55 -18.27
CA VAL A 224 22.52 -2.15 -17.84
C VAL A 224 23.65 -1.44 -18.60
N ALA A 225 24.81 -2.08 -18.73
CA ALA A 225 25.95 -1.53 -19.48
C ALA A 225 25.64 -1.38 -20.99
N LYS A 226 24.92 -2.35 -21.58
CA LYS A 226 24.44 -2.28 -22.97
C LYS A 226 23.48 -1.10 -23.16
N ALA A 227 22.56 -0.90 -22.23
CA ALA A 227 21.53 0.14 -22.29
C ALA A 227 22.09 1.57 -22.23
N GLN A 228 23.31 1.76 -21.71
CA GLN A 228 23.99 3.08 -21.72
C GLN A 228 24.37 3.54 -23.12
N LYS A 229 24.50 2.61 -24.08
CA LYS A 229 24.85 2.89 -25.47
C LYS A 229 23.59 2.78 -26.33
N VAL A 230 22.84 3.87 -26.42
CA VAL A 230 21.63 3.94 -27.24
C VAL A 230 21.99 3.87 -28.73
N PRO A 231 21.46 2.93 -29.52
CA PRO A 231 21.70 2.88 -30.96
C PRO A 231 21.05 4.07 -31.67
N GLU A 232 21.67 4.57 -32.75
CA GLU A 232 21.13 5.71 -33.53
C GLU A 232 19.78 5.38 -34.19
N GLU A 233 19.61 4.13 -34.64
CA GLU A 233 18.35 3.65 -35.24
C GLU A 233 17.27 3.28 -34.20
N GLY A 234 17.59 3.46 -32.91
CA GLY A 234 16.75 3.04 -31.80
C GLY A 234 16.95 1.58 -31.41
N TRP A 235 16.21 1.15 -30.39
CA TRP A 235 16.27 -0.22 -29.90
C TRP A 235 15.53 -1.18 -30.82
N THR A 236 16.06 -2.40 -30.92
CA THR A 236 15.52 -3.49 -31.74
C THR A 236 15.37 -4.74 -30.86
N MET A 237 14.24 -5.41 -30.97
CA MET A 237 13.95 -6.67 -30.27
C MET A 237 14.80 -7.82 -30.82
N GLN A 238 14.82 -8.95 -30.10
CA GLN A 238 15.57 -10.15 -30.51
C GLN A 238 15.08 -10.76 -31.83
N ASP A 239 13.82 -10.54 -32.19
CA ASP A 239 13.22 -10.98 -33.44
C ASP A 239 13.50 -10.04 -34.63
N GLY A 240 14.28 -8.98 -34.42
CA GLY A 240 14.63 -7.98 -35.43
C GLY A 240 13.60 -6.87 -35.62
N THR A 241 12.49 -6.87 -34.87
CA THR A 241 11.50 -5.79 -34.94
C THR A 241 11.92 -4.55 -34.13
N PRO A 242 11.55 -3.33 -34.55
CA PRO A 242 11.87 -2.13 -33.79
C PRO A 242 11.10 -2.10 -32.46
N TRP A 243 11.75 -1.65 -31.38
CA TRP A 243 11.13 -1.52 -30.07
C TRP A 243 10.00 -0.47 -30.10
N PRO A 244 8.75 -0.82 -29.78
CA PRO A 244 7.62 0.12 -29.86
C PRO A 244 7.75 1.31 -28.91
N GLY A 245 8.51 1.17 -27.82
CA GLY A 245 8.77 2.22 -26.83
C GLY A 245 9.97 3.11 -27.13
N ASN A 246 10.50 3.12 -28.37
CA ASN A 246 11.67 3.95 -28.73
C ASN A 246 11.44 5.45 -28.46
N ASN A 247 10.20 5.93 -28.59
CA ASN A 247 9.82 7.28 -28.18
C ASN A 247 8.98 7.25 -26.90
N VAL A 248 9.58 7.67 -25.77
CA VAL A 248 8.93 7.66 -24.45
C VAL A 248 7.70 8.57 -24.38
N ARG A 249 7.59 9.58 -25.24
CA ARG A 249 6.45 10.52 -25.28
C ARG A 249 5.34 10.10 -26.24
N ASP A 250 5.65 9.20 -27.18
CA ASP A 250 4.73 8.73 -28.22
C ASP A 250 4.97 7.25 -28.53
N HIS A 251 4.26 6.37 -27.83
CA HIS A 251 4.35 4.92 -28.04
C HIS A 251 3.01 4.24 -27.77
N PRO A 252 2.73 3.12 -28.46
CA PRO A 252 1.55 2.31 -28.20
C PRO A 252 1.65 1.61 -26.83
N GLY A 253 0.51 1.21 -26.28
CA GLY A 253 0.48 0.36 -25.09
C GLY A 253 1.02 -1.05 -25.39
N MET A 254 1.77 -1.61 -24.45
CA MET A 254 2.37 -2.94 -24.57
C MET A 254 1.98 -3.80 -23.37
N ILE A 255 1.58 -5.04 -23.61
CA ILE A 255 1.29 -6.03 -22.56
C ILE A 255 1.99 -7.33 -22.92
N GLN A 256 2.81 -7.84 -21.99
CA GLN A 256 3.50 -9.12 -22.16
C GLN A 256 3.29 -9.98 -20.90
N VAL A 257 3.05 -11.28 -21.10
CA VAL A 257 2.97 -12.25 -20.00
C VAL A 257 4.22 -13.14 -20.04
N PHE A 258 5.02 -13.10 -18.98
CA PHE A 258 6.28 -13.85 -18.88
C PHE A 258 6.10 -15.21 -18.19
N LEU A 259 5.42 -15.22 -17.04
CA LEU A 259 5.16 -16.43 -16.23
C LEU A 259 3.66 -16.69 -16.12
N GLY A 260 3.30 -17.90 -15.69
CA GLY A 260 1.92 -18.39 -15.55
C GLY A 260 1.69 -19.63 -16.42
N GLN A 261 0.44 -19.97 -16.72
CA GLN A 261 0.07 -21.17 -17.49
C GLN A 261 0.77 -21.26 -18.86
N SER A 262 1.06 -20.13 -19.50
CA SER A 262 1.75 -20.06 -20.80
C SER A 262 3.25 -19.80 -20.71
N GLY A 263 3.80 -19.56 -19.52
CA GLY A 263 5.17 -19.09 -19.29
C GLY A 263 6.19 -20.18 -18.95
N GLY A 264 5.79 -21.44 -19.04
CA GLY A 264 6.60 -22.59 -18.65
C GLY A 264 6.53 -22.92 -17.15
N LEU A 265 7.12 -24.06 -16.80
CA LEU A 265 7.15 -24.60 -15.45
C LEU A 265 8.48 -24.27 -14.76
N ASP A 266 8.51 -24.39 -13.43
CA ASP A 266 9.75 -24.33 -12.65
C ASP A 266 10.63 -25.57 -12.89
N VAL A 267 11.83 -25.57 -12.31
CA VAL A 267 12.77 -26.70 -12.44
C VAL A 267 12.29 -28.00 -11.81
N GLU A 268 11.24 -27.96 -10.98
CA GLU A 268 10.59 -29.12 -10.35
C GLU A 268 9.29 -29.53 -11.07
N GLY A 269 8.92 -28.84 -12.16
CA GLY A 269 7.72 -29.11 -12.96
C GLY A 269 6.43 -28.46 -12.45
N ASN A 270 6.50 -27.50 -11.54
CA ASN A 270 5.33 -26.80 -10.99
C ASN A 270 5.09 -25.44 -11.68
N GLU A 271 3.84 -24.98 -11.66
CA GLU A 271 3.47 -23.65 -12.16
C GLU A 271 3.96 -22.53 -11.22
N LEU A 272 4.38 -21.42 -11.81
CA LEU A 272 4.69 -20.18 -11.08
C LEU A 272 3.54 -19.17 -11.17
N PRO A 273 3.44 -18.23 -10.20
CA PRO A 273 2.51 -17.10 -10.30
C PRO A 273 2.72 -16.30 -11.59
N ARG A 274 1.62 -15.79 -12.14
CA ARG A 274 1.65 -15.02 -13.39
C ARG A 274 2.46 -13.74 -13.22
N LEU A 275 3.33 -13.43 -14.18
CA LEU A 275 4.06 -12.17 -14.25
C LEU A 275 3.66 -11.42 -15.53
N VAL A 276 3.05 -10.25 -15.38
CA VAL A 276 2.53 -9.44 -16.49
C VAL A 276 3.27 -8.11 -16.53
N TYR A 277 3.95 -7.83 -17.63
CA TYR A 277 4.48 -6.51 -17.94
C TYR A 277 3.43 -5.67 -18.66
N VAL A 278 3.28 -4.42 -18.24
CA VAL A 278 2.36 -3.46 -18.82
C VAL A 278 3.09 -2.13 -19.03
N SER A 279 3.10 -1.63 -20.25
CA SER A 279 3.43 -0.25 -20.55
C SER A 279 2.21 0.44 -21.16
N ARG A 280 1.89 1.63 -20.68
CA ARG A 280 0.68 2.36 -21.09
C ARG A 280 0.94 3.10 -22.39
N GLU A 281 -0.09 3.24 -23.21
CA GLU A 281 -0.01 4.17 -24.34
C GLU A 281 0.20 5.61 -23.85
N LYS A 282 1.12 6.32 -24.50
CA LYS A 282 1.38 7.74 -24.29
C LYS A 282 1.41 8.45 -25.62
N ARG A 283 0.82 9.65 -25.67
CA ARG A 283 0.78 10.52 -26.85
C ARG A 283 1.14 11.96 -26.47
N PRO A 284 1.80 12.72 -27.35
CA PRO A 284 2.06 14.14 -27.13
C PRO A 284 0.76 14.91 -26.88
N GLY A 285 0.79 15.84 -25.92
CA GLY A 285 -0.38 16.64 -25.55
C GLY A 285 -1.35 15.98 -24.56
N TYR A 286 -1.15 14.71 -24.18
CA TYR A 286 -1.97 14.03 -23.18
C TYR A 286 -1.28 13.94 -21.82
N ASN A 287 -1.93 14.44 -20.77
CA ASN A 287 -1.44 14.27 -19.41
C ASN A 287 -1.64 12.82 -18.93
N HIS A 288 -0.57 12.18 -18.48
CA HIS A 288 -0.57 10.76 -18.10
C HIS A 288 -0.60 10.51 -16.58
N HIS A 289 -0.65 11.57 -15.76
CA HIS A 289 -0.83 11.52 -14.30
C HIS A 289 0.18 10.66 -13.52
N LYS A 290 1.42 10.52 -14.03
CA LYS A 290 2.54 9.79 -13.38
C LYS A 290 2.06 8.44 -12.79
N LYS A 291 2.46 8.14 -11.54
CA LYS A 291 2.10 6.92 -10.78
C LYS A 291 0.59 6.69 -10.65
N ALA A 292 -0.20 7.75 -10.45
CA ALA A 292 -1.65 7.59 -10.31
C ALA A 292 -2.28 7.04 -11.60
N GLY A 293 -1.86 7.54 -12.75
CA GLY A 293 -2.28 7.02 -14.05
C GLY A 293 -1.83 5.57 -14.28
N ALA A 294 -0.60 5.23 -13.85
CA ALA A 294 -0.03 3.89 -13.95
C ALA A 294 -0.85 2.87 -13.15
N MET A 295 -1.07 3.15 -11.86
CA MET A 295 -1.86 2.31 -10.96
C MET A 295 -3.30 2.15 -11.45
N ASN A 296 -3.94 3.24 -11.92
CA ASN A 296 -5.29 3.17 -12.45
C ASN A 296 -5.39 2.35 -13.74
N ALA A 297 -4.35 2.34 -14.58
CA ALA A 297 -4.32 1.48 -15.75
C ALA A 297 -4.15 0.01 -15.37
N LEU A 298 -3.26 -0.30 -14.41
CA LEU A 298 -3.10 -1.66 -13.87
C LEU A 298 -4.41 -2.20 -13.31
N VAL A 299 -5.17 -1.39 -12.57
CA VAL A 299 -6.51 -1.77 -12.06
C VAL A 299 -7.44 -2.20 -13.21
N ARG A 300 -7.41 -1.50 -14.35
CA ARG A 300 -8.24 -1.84 -15.53
C ARG A 300 -7.72 -3.07 -16.25
N VAL A 301 -6.42 -3.16 -16.50
CA VAL A 301 -5.80 -4.30 -17.19
C VAL A 301 -5.99 -5.59 -16.39
N SER A 302 -5.74 -5.56 -15.08
CA SER A 302 -5.90 -6.76 -14.25
C SER A 302 -7.38 -7.16 -14.09
N ALA A 303 -8.33 -6.22 -14.16
CA ALA A 303 -9.76 -6.55 -14.20
C ALA A 303 -10.15 -7.45 -15.40
N VAL A 304 -9.43 -7.31 -16.52
CA VAL A 304 -9.66 -8.11 -17.73
C VAL A 304 -8.90 -9.44 -17.67
N LEU A 305 -7.68 -9.46 -17.12
CA LEU A 305 -6.80 -10.63 -17.19
C LEU A 305 -6.99 -11.65 -16.05
N THR A 306 -7.24 -11.20 -14.82
CA THR A 306 -7.35 -12.07 -13.62
C THR A 306 -8.55 -11.72 -12.74
N ASN A 307 -8.97 -10.46 -12.75
CA ASN A 307 -10.08 -9.92 -11.98
C ASN A 307 -10.03 -10.23 -10.48
N ALA A 308 -8.83 -10.13 -9.87
CA ALA A 308 -8.67 -10.42 -8.45
C ALA A 308 -9.46 -9.43 -7.57
N PRO A 309 -10.22 -9.88 -6.56
CA PRO A 309 -10.99 -8.99 -5.68
C PRO A 309 -10.12 -8.08 -4.80
N TYR A 310 -8.86 -8.48 -4.58
CA TYR A 310 -7.88 -7.75 -3.78
C TYR A 310 -6.65 -7.41 -4.61
N MET A 311 -6.10 -6.22 -4.38
CA MET A 311 -4.92 -5.73 -5.10
C MET A 311 -3.93 -5.14 -4.09
N LEU A 312 -2.68 -5.59 -4.12
CA LEU A 312 -1.60 -5.08 -3.29
C LEU A 312 -0.74 -4.14 -4.13
N ASN A 313 -0.55 -2.90 -3.69
CA ASN A 313 0.42 -2.00 -4.33
C ASN A 313 1.78 -2.03 -3.62
N LEU A 314 2.86 -2.05 -4.39
CA LEU A 314 4.23 -2.07 -3.88
C LEU A 314 5.14 -1.24 -4.79
N ASP A 315 6.07 -0.51 -4.19
CA ASP A 315 7.06 0.27 -4.92
C ASP A 315 8.25 -0.61 -5.31
N CYS A 316 8.99 -0.24 -6.35
CA CYS A 316 10.06 -1.07 -6.91
C CYS A 316 11.22 -1.32 -5.93
N ASP A 317 11.40 -0.45 -4.94
CA ASP A 317 12.41 -0.51 -3.88
C ASP A 317 11.92 -1.20 -2.60
N HIS A 318 10.64 -1.61 -2.54
CA HIS A 318 10.05 -2.32 -1.41
C HIS A 318 9.83 -3.79 -1.76
N TYR A 319 10.32 -4.69 -0.90
CA TYR A 319 10.18 -6.12 -1.10
C TYR A 319 9.36 -6.77 0.03
N VAL A 320 8.85 -7.98 -0.23
CA VAL A 320 8.12 -8.75 0.78
C VAL A 320 9.12 -9.43 1.72
N ASN A 321 9.24 -8.91 2.94
CA ASN A 321 10.14 -9.46 3.96
C ASN A 321 9.61 -10.80 4.51
N ASN A 322 8.43 -10.78 5.13
CA ASN A 322 7.74 -11.98 5.62
C ASN A 322 6.81 -12.55 4.54
N SER A 323 7.03 -13.81 4.18
CA SER A 323 6.26 -14.48 3.14
C SER A 323 4.78 -14.71 3.48
N LYS A 324 4.40 -14.55 4.75
CA LYS A 324 3.03 -14.70 5.24
C LYS A 324 2.22 -13.40 5.21
N ALA A 325 2.81 -12.26 4.84
CA ALA A 325 2.15 -10.95 4.90
C ALA A 325 0.81 -10.90 4.12
N VAL A 326 0.73 -11.60 2.98
CA VAL A 326 -0.53 -11.68 2.20
C VAL A 326 -1.61 -12.45 2.97
N LYS A 327 -1.25 -13.58 3.60
CA LYS A 327 -2.17 -14.34 4.46
C LYS A 327 -2.63 -13.50 5.66
N GLU A 328 -1.73 -12.70 6.26
CA GLU A 328 -2.09 -11.76 7.33
C GLU A 328 -3.10 -10.71 6.87
N ALA A 329 -2.93 -10.14 5.66
CA ALA A 329 -3.92 -9.23 5.09
C ALA A 329 -5.28 -9.92 4.88
N MET A 330 -5.26 -11.18 4.42
CA MET A 330 -6.48 -11.96 4.22
C MET A 330 -7.22 -12.27 5.53
N CYS A 331 -6.52 -12.42 6.66
CA CYS A 331 -7.16 -12.52 7.97
C CYS A 331 -8.09 -11.34 8.26
N PHE A 332 -7.76 -10.12 7.81
CA PHE A 332 -8.65 -8.97 7.96
C PHE A 332 -9.69 -8.89 6.84
N MET A 333 -9.30 -9.10 5.59
CA MET A 333 -10.15 -8.86 4.41
C MET A 333 -11.21 -9.95 4.21
N MET A 334 -10.90 -11.19 4.58
CA MET A 334 -11.76 -12.37 4.43
C MET A 334 -12.51 -12.74 5.72
N ASP A 335 -12.34 -11.98 6.81
CA ASP A 335 -13.12 -12.21 8.03
C ASP A 335 -14.62 -11.98 7.75
N PRO A 336 -15.50 -12.96 8.00
CA PRO A 336 -16.94 -12.81 7.74
C PRO A 336 -17.62 -11.68 8.51
N LEU A 337 -17.10 -11.32 9.68
CA LEU A 337 -17.68 -10.33 10.59
C LEU A 337 -17.19 -8.91 10.26
N VAL A 338 -15.87 -8.74 10.13
CA VAL A 338 -15.26 -7.41 9.95
C VAL A 338 -14.87 -7.13 8.50
N GLY A 339 -14.48 -8.16 7.74
CA GLY A 339 -13.83 -8.01 6.43
C GLY A 339 -14.68 -7.28 5.40
N LYS A 340 -16.01 -7.44 5.43
CA LYS A 340 -16.93 -6.74 4.51
C LYS A 340 -16.86 -5.22 4.59
N LYS A 341 -16.44 -4.67 5.74
CA LYS A 341 -16.30 -3.22 5.96
C LYS A 341 -14.87 -2.71 5.74
N VAL A 342 -13.91 -3.61 5.57
CA VAL A 342 -12.51 -3.23 5.33
C VAL A 342 -12.33 -2.88 3.86
N CYS A 343 -11.91 -1.63 3.62
CA CYS A 343 -11.56 -1.13 2.29
C CYS A 343 -10.11 -1.45 1.91
N TYR A 344 -9.19 -1.33 2.87
CA TYR A 344 -7.79 -1.72 2.68
C TYR A 344 -7.10 -2.09 3.99
N VAL A 345 -5.96 -2.78 3.88
CA VAL A 345 -5.04 -3.08 4.98
C VAL A 345 -3.69 -2.45 4.65
N GLN A 346 -3.27 -1.46 5.44
CA GLN A 346 -1.99 -0.77 5.30
C GLN A 346 -0.93 -1.44 6.19
N PHE A 347 0.20 -1.83 5.60
CA PHE A 347 1.36 -2.30 6.34
C PHE A 347 2.30 -1.14 6.70
N PRO A 348 2.96 -1.18 7.87
CA PRO A 348 3.99 -0.21 8.20
C PRO A 348 5.23 -0.41 7.30
N GLN A 349 5.75 0.69 6.75
CA GLN A 349 6.98 0.66 5.96
C GLN A 349 8.17 0.66 6.92
N ARG A 350 9.14 -0.21 6.67
CA ARG A 350 10.39 -0.30 7.42
C ARG A 350 11.53 -0.27 6.42
N PHE A 351 12.56 0.52 6.74
CA PHE A 351 13.73 0.69 5.90
C PHE A 351 14.92 -0.07 6.48
N ASP A 352 15.69 -0.69 5.61
CA ASP A 352 16.94 -1.37 5.96
C ASP A 352 18.13 -0.40 5.86
N SER A 353 19.32 -0.86 6.24
CA SER A 353 20.59 -0.12 6.07
C SER A 353 20.63 1.24 6.76
N ILE A 354 19.99 1.35 7.91
CA ILE A 354 19.97 2.59 8.70
C ILE A 354 21.24 2.67 9.55
N ASP A 355 21.91 3.83 9.49
CA ASP A 355 23.09 4.08 10.33
C ASP A 355 22.74 3.93 11.81
N ARG A 356 23.72 3.52 12.62
CA ARG A 356 23.57 3.30 14.06
C ARG A 356 23.04 4.55 14.77
N HIS A 357 23.43 5.73 14.31
CA HIS A 357 23.01 7.00 14.91
C HIS A 357 21.69 7.53 14.35
N ASP A 358 21.21 7.01 13.21
CA ASP A 358 19.98 7.43 12.51
C ASP A 358 19.76 8.96 12.55
N ARG A 359 20.80 9.73 12.22
CA ARG A 359 20.78 11.21 12.33
C ARG A 359 19.65 11.84 11.50
N TYR A 360 19.26 11.17 10.41
CA TYR A 360 18.19 11.62 9.52
C TYR A 360 16.79 11.14 9.95
N ALA A 361 16.68 10.39 11.05
CA ALA A 361 15.43 9.85 11.58
C ALA A 361 14.61 9.06 10.54
N ASN A 362 15.30 8.35 9.65
CA ASN A 362 14.69 7.66 8.51
C ASN A 362 13.83 6.46 8.92
N LYS A 363 13.97 5.96 10.16
CA LYS A 363 13.08 4.90 10.68
C LYS A 363 11.62 5.32 10.74
N ASN A 364 11.35 6.63 10.89
CA ASN A 364 10.01 7.22 10.98
C ASN A 364 9.05 6.48 11.95
N VAL A 365 9.57 5.98 13.08
CA VAL A 365 8.82 5.18 14.06
C VAL A 365 7.67 5.95 14.68
N VAL A 366 7.81 7.27 14.87
CA VAL A 366 6.75 8.09 15.47
C VAL A 366 5.50 8.07 14.60
N PHE A 367 5.65 8.18 13.28
CA PHE A 367 4.52 8.16 12.37
C PHE A 367 3.88 6.76 12.31
N PHE A 368 4.67 5.71 12.09
CA PHE A 368 4.13 4.36 11.90
C PHE A 368 3.68 3.66 13.19
N ASP A 369 4.37 3.86 14.31
CA ASP A 369 4.08 3.14 15.56
C ASP A 369 3.21 3.95 16.54
N ILE A 370 3.23 5.29 16.49
CA ILE A 370 2.42 6.12 17.40
C ILE A 370 1.20 6.67 16.66
N ASN A 371 1.39 7.44 15.59
CA ASN A 371 0.28 8.11 14.90
C ASN A 371 -0.68 7.12 14.24
N MET A 372 -0.17 6.15 13.46
CA MET A 372 -1.02 5.19 12.76
C MET A 372 -1.78 4.26 13.70
N LYS A 373 -1.16 3.81 14.80
CA LYS A 373 -1.86 3.00 15.81
C LYS A 373 -2.96 3.79 16.52
N GLY A 374 -2.75 5.09 16.76
CA GLY A 374 -3.79 6.00 17.27
C GLY A 374 -4.99 6.08 16.33
N LEU A 375 -4.73 6.35 15.05
CA LEU A 375 -5.75 6.46 14.01
C LEU A 375 -6.54 5.15 13.80
N ASP A 376 -5.87 4.00 13.89
CA ASP A 376 -6.51 2.68 13.78
C ASP A 376 -7.56 2.42 14.87
N GLY A 377 -7.41 3.04 16.04
CA GLY A 377 -8.40 2.95 17.10
C GLY A 377 -9.74 3.61 16.79
N ILE A 378 -9.71 4.64 15.94
CA ILE A 378 -10.90 5.44 15.58
C ILE A 378 -11.51 4.88 14.30
N GLN A 379 -10.76 4.92 13.19
CA GLN A 379 -11.27 4.58 11.86
C GLN A 379 -10.32 3.66 11.07
N GLY A 380 -9.00 3.80 11.25
CA GLY A 380 -7.98 3.16 10.43
C GLY A 380 -6.81 4.09 10.12
N PRO A 381 -5.64 3.54 9.74
CA PRO A 381 -4.52 4.33 9.23
C PRO A 381 -4.88 4.99 7.90
N ILE A 382 -4.09 5.98 7.47
CA ILE A 382 -4.17 6.54 6.12
C ILE A 382 -3.32 5.72 5.15
N TYR A 383 -3.68 5.75 3.87
CA TYR A 383 -2.85 5.18 2.81
C TYR A 383 -1.59 6.03 2.58
N VAL A 384 -0.43 5.37 2.55
CA VAL A 384 0.89 6.03 2.51
C VAL A 384 1.70 5.74 1.24
N GLY A 385 1.08 5.15 0.21
CA GLY A 385 1.68 5.05 -1.13
C GLY A 385 2.26 3.69 -1.53
N THR A 386 2.50 2.78 -0.59
CA THR A 386 3.04 1.42 -0.81
C THR A 386 2.62 0.48 0.32
N GLY A 387 2.68 -0.84 0.08
CA GLY A 387 2.42 -1.88 1.08
C GLY A 387 0.97 -1.91 1.54
N CYS A 388 0.01 -1.73 0.64
CA CYS A 388 -1.41 -1.66 0.99
C CYS A 388 -2.25 -2.63 0.15
N VAL A 389 -3.07 -3.45 0.81
CA VAL A 389 -3.99 -4.39 0.16
C VAL A 389 -5.38 -3.75 0.07
N PHE A 390 -5.77 -3.35 -1.13
CA PHE A 390 -7.06 -2.74 -1.41
C PHE A 390 -8.12 -3.76 -1.83
N ARG A 391 -9.36 -3.50 -1.44
CA ARG A 391 -10.55 -4.13 -2.02
C ARG A 391 -10.89 -3.44 -3.35
N ARG A 392 -10.93 -4.19 -4.44
CA ARG A 392 -11.23 -3.68 -5.79
C ARG A 392 -12.52 -2.86 -5.86
N GLN A 393 -13.61 -3.38 -5.28
CA GLN A 393 -14.90 -2.68 -5.26
C GLN A 393 -14.83 -1.31 -4.57
N ALA A 394 -14.03 -1.19 -3.51
CA ALA A 394 -13.85 0.09 -2.82
C ALA A 394 -13.11 1.10 -3.70
N LEU A 395 -12.11 0.66 -4.48
CA LEU A 395 -11.42 1.51 -5.45
C LEU A 395 -12.32 1.94 -6.62
N TYR A 396 -13.32 1.13 -6.98
CA TYR A 396 -14.35 1.52 -7.96
C TYR A 396 -15.41 2.47 -7.39
N GLY A 397 -15.36 2.80 -6.10
CA GLY A 397 -16.28 3.73 -5.45
C GLY A 397 -17.58 3.09 -4.96
N TYR A 398 -17.63 1.76 -4.80
CA TYR A 398 -18.77 1.11 -4.15
C TYR A 398 -18.67 1.22 -2.63
N ASP A 399 -19.77 1.64 -2.01
CA ASP A 399 -19.90 1.69 -0.55
C ASP A 399 -19.82 0.31 0.10
N ALA A 400 -19.39 0.28 1.36
CA ALA A 400 -19.42 -0.92 2.16
C ALA A 400 -20.85 -1.49 2.25
N PRO A 401 -21.03 -2.83 2.20
CA PRO A 401 -22.35 -3.45 2.32
C PRO A 401 -23.07 -2.99 3.60
N LYS A 402 -24.26 -2.41 3.45
CA LYS A 402 -25.08 -1.98 4.58
C LYS A 402 -25.52 -3.21 5.36
N THR A 403 -25.31 -3.21 6.68
CA THR A 403 -25.89 -4.23 7.55
C THR A 403 -27.40 -4.10 7.51
N LYS A 404 -28.10 -5.13 7.01
CA LYS A 404 -29.56 -5.19 7.07
C LYS A 404 -29.97 -5.09 8.54
N LYS A 405 -30.56 -3.96 8.94
CA LYS A 405 -31.18 -3.85 10.26
C LYS A 405 -32.32 -4.88 10.32
N PRO A 406 -32.43 -5.72 11.36
CA PRO A 406 -33.62 -6.53 11.54
C PRO A 406 -34.84 -5.59 11.56
N PRO A 407 -35.99 -5.98 10.97
CA PRO A 407 -37.18 -5.17 11.06
C PRO A 407 -37.49 -4.92 12.53
N SER A 408 -37.64 -3.64 12.91
CA SER A 408 -37.97 -3.30 14.30
C SER A 408 -39.31 -3.94 14.64
N ARG A 409 -39.29 -4.92 15.56
CA ARG A 409 -40.51 -5.42 16.20
C ARG A 409 -40.99 -4.40 17.23
N THR A 410 -41.41 -3.24 16.76
CA THR A 410 -42.29 -2.35 17.53
C THR A 410 -43.70 -2.59 17.00
N CYS A 411 -44.39 -3.54 17.62
CA CYS A 411 -45.84 -3.65 17.48
C CYS A 411 -46.43 -2.35 18.02
N ASN A 412 -46.92 -1.46 17.16
CA ASN A 412 -47.73 -0.29 17.52
C ASN A 412 -49.14 -0.74 17.99
N CYS A 413 -49.20 -1.66 18.95
CA CYS A 413 -50.41 -2.15 19.56
C CYS A 413 -50.54 -1.53 20.95
N TRP A 414 -50.75 -0.21 21.02
CA TRP A 414 -51.28 0.40 22.24
C TRP A 414 -52.82 0.28 22.20
N PRO A 415 -53.47 -0.28 23.25
CA PRO A 415 -54.91 -0.46 23.27
C PRO A 415 -55.64 0.90 23.23
N LYS A 416 -56.61 1.03 22.33
CA LYS A 416 -57.47 2.21 22.15
C LYS A 416 -58.55 2.35 23.23
N TRP A 417 -58.20 2.27 24.51
CA TRP A 417 -59.18 2.56 25.56
C TRP A 417 -58.55 3.16 26.82
N CYS A 418 -58.04 4.40 26.69
CA CYS A 418 -57.82 5.30 27.82
C CYS A 418 -57.40 6.69 27.34
N VAL A 419 -58.29 7.47 26.72
CA VAL A 419 -58.30 8.95 26.82
C VAL A 419 -59.70 9.45 26.42
N CYS A 420 -60.57 9.63 27.40
CA CYS A 420 -61.74 10.51 27.28
C CYS A 420 -61.78 11.37 28.54
N CYS A 421 -61.21 12.58 28.46
CA CYS A 421 -61.73 13.77 29.13
C CYS A 421 -60.80 14.99 28.89
N PHE A 422 -61.40 16.08 28.40
CA PHE A 422 -60.95 17.47 28.35
C PHE A 422 -60.02 17.97 27.21
N CYS A 423 -60.71 18.55 26.21
CA CYS A 423 -60.50 19.90 25.64
C CYS A 423 -59.52 20.17 24.47
N PHE A 424 -60.15 20.25 23.27
CA PHE A 424 -60.03 21.26 22.19
C PHE A 424 -58.66 21.67 21.61
N GLY A 425 -58.50 21.47 20.28
CA GLY A 425 -57.55 22.28 19.47
C GLY A 425 -57.13 21.68 18.13
N ASN A 426 -57.93 21.90 17.08
CA ASN A 426 -57.71 21.46 15.70
C ASN A 426 -56.44 22.03 15.03
N ARG A 427 -55.61 21.21 14.37
CA ARG A 427 -54.93 21.60 13.10
C ARG A 427 -54.52 20.38 12.26
N LYS A 428 -55.23 20.20 11.14
CA LYS A 428 -54.98 19.20 10.09
C LYS A 428 -53.66 19.50 9.37
N ASN A 429 -52.72 18.55 9.34
CA ASN A 429 -51.69 18.50 8.31
C ASN A 429 -51.98 17.35 7.33
N LYS A 430 -52.32 17.72 6.09
CA LYS A 430 -52.58 16.82 4.97
C LYS A 430 -51.32 16.04 4.61
N LYS A 431 -51.43 14.71 4.54
CA LYS A 431 -50.50 13.83 3.83
C LYS A 431 -50.44 14.24 2.36
N LYS A 432 -49.26 14.57 1.83
CA LYS A 432 -48.99 14.52 0.38
C LYS A 432 -48.38 13.16 0.05
N VAL A 433 -49.13 12.42 -0.77
CA VAL A 433 -48.78 11.16 -1.40
C VAL A 433 -47.64 11.40 -2.40
N THR A 434 -46.55 10.66 -2.27
CA THR A 434 -45.48 10.57 -3.27
C THR A 434 -45.89 9.56 -4.35
N LYS A 435 -46.02 10.03 -5.60
CA LYS A 435 -45.99 9.19 -6.81
C LYS A 435 -44.60 9.27 -7.46
N PRO A 436 -44.14 8.21 -8.16
CA PRO A 436 -42.77 8.09 -8.64
C PRO A 436 -42.56 8.93 -9.90
N LYS A 437 -41.35 9.46 -10.10
CA LYS A 437 -40.94 10.10 -11.36
C LYS A 437 -39.76 9.36 -11.98
N THR A 438 -40.06 8.89 -13.18
CA THR A 438 -39.26 8.33 -14.25
C THR A 438 -38.10 9.22 -14.68
N GLU A 439 -37.11 8.57 -15.29
CA GLU A 439 -36.00 9.12 -16.06
C GLU A 439 -36.37 10.33 -16.93
N LYS A 440 -35.48 11.35 -16.95
CA LYS A 440 -35.22 12.19 -18.13
C LYS A 440 -33.87 12.88 -18.02
N LYS A 441 -33.01 12.57 -18.99
CA LYS A 441 -31.97 13.40 -19.64
C LYS A 441 -31.80 14.83 -19.10
N LYS A 442 -30.56 15.19 -18.72
CA LYS A 442 -30.04 16.55 -18.88
C LYS A 442 -28.71 16.51 -19.63
N ARG A 443 -28.81 16.78 -20.95
CA ARG A 443 -27.75 17.42 -21.72
C ARG A 443 -27.84 18.94 -21.46
N LEU A 444 -26.69 19.60 -21.60
CA LEU A 444 -26.47 21.03 -21.81
C LEU A 444 -26.68 21.97 -20.62
N PHE A 445 -25.57 22.28 -19.93
CA PHE A 445 -25.11 23.66 -19.72
C PHE A 445 -23.57 23.65 -19.68
N PHE A 446 -22.97 23.65 -20.88
CA PHE A 446 -21.64 24.23 -21.07
C PHE A 446 -21.87 25.74 -21.20
N LYS A 447 -21.31 26.53 -20.28
CA LYS A 447 -20.99 27.92 -20.57
C LYS A 447 -19.52 28.14 -20.22
N LYS A 448 -18.84 28.61 -21.26
CA LYS A 448 -17.43 28.90 -21.45
C LYS A 448 -17.02 30.04 -20.50
N GLU A 449 -15.96 29.85 -19.72
CA GLU A 449 -15.12 30.95 -19.24
C GLU A 449 -13.68 30.62 -19.59
N GLU A 450 -13.11 31.49 -20.43
CA GLU A 450 -11.73 31.51 -20.88
C GLU A 450 -10.83 32.09 -19.78
N ASN A 451 -9.62 31.52 -19.68
CA ASN A 451 -8.35 32.12 -19.25
C ASN A 451 -8.34 33.04 -18.03
N GLN A 452 -7.64 32.59 -16.97
CA GLN A 452 -6.44 33.29 -16.48
C GLN A 452 -5.59 32.36 -15.60
N SER A 453 -4.38 32.09 -16.08
CA SER A 453 -3.27 31.42 -15.38
C SER A 453 -2.65 32.31 -14.30
N PRO A 454 -2.26 31.79 -13.13
CA PRO A 454 -1.21 32.42 -12.34
C PRO A 454 0.16 31.97 -12.89
N ALA A 455 0.89 32.93 -13.45
CA ALA A 455 2.26 32.79 -13.88
C ALA A 455 3.18 32.51 -12.67
N TYR A 456 3.89 31.39 -12.71
CA TYR A 456 5.26 31.28 -12.22
C TYR A 456 5.96 30.24 -13.09
N ALA A 457 6.55 30.73 -14.17
CA ALA A 457 7.59 30.01 -14.89
C ALA A 457 8.85 30.06 -14.01
N LEU A 458 9.36 28.89 -13.62
CA LEU A 458 10.78 28.76 -13.28
C LEU A 458 11.40 27.92 -14.39
N SER A 459 12.13 28.64 -15.22
CA SER A 459 12.95 28.19 -16.33
C SER A 459 13.99 27.17 -15.88
N GLU A 460 14.24 26.24 -16.79
CA GLU A 460 15.43 25.39 -16.86
C GLU A 460 16.70 26.23 -16.60
N ILE A 461 17.56 25.74 -15.71
CA ILE A 461 18.97 26.13 -15.64
C ILE A 461 19.76 24.82 -15.48
N ASP A 462 20.29 24.34 -16.59
CA ASP A 462 21.55 23.62 -16.61
C ASP A 462 22.67 24.65 -16.48
N GLU A 463 23.57 24.49 -15.51
CA GLU A 463 24.91 25.06 -15.60
C GLU A 463 25.90 24.23 -14.79
N ALA A 464 26.88 23.69 -15.50
CA ALA A 464 28.11 23.13 -14.94
C ALA A 464 29.12 24.26 -14.73
N ALA A 465 29.79 24.32 -13.57
CA ALA A 465 31.26 24.41 -13.44
C ALA A 465 31.74 24.76 -12.02
N ALA A 466 32.70 23.94 -11.56
CA ALA A 466 33.92 24.22 -10.78
C ALA A 466 33.99 25.33 -9.71
N GLY A 467 34.32 24.90 -8.48
CA GLY A 467 35.56 25.32 -7.80
C GLY A 467 35.48 26.36 -6.66
N ILE A 468 36.08 25.98 -5.52
CA ILE A 468 36.74 26.85 -4.48
C ILE A 468 35.71 27.51 -3.51
N THR A 469 35.76 27.48 -2.16
CA THR A 469 36.79 27.27 -1.12
C THR A 469 36.10 26.92 0.22
N GLN A 470 36.81 26.19 1.08
CA GLN A 470 36.50 25.93 2.50
C GLN A 470 36.54 27.21 3.36
N LEU A 471 35.72 27.28 4.43
CA LEU A 471 35.99 27.71 5.83
C LEU A 471 34.68 28.14 6.56
N PRO A 472 34.62 28.20 7.91
CA PRO A 472 34.31 27.06 8.76
C PRO A 472 33.07 27.28 9.67
N ALA A 473 32.77 26.23 10.44
CA ALA A 473 31.73 26.12 11.45
C ALA A 473 31.68 27.27 12.47
N PHE A 474 30.46 27.66 12.85
CA PHE A 474 30.16 28.21 14.17
C PHE A 474 28.89 27.56 14.74
N TRP A 475 29.08 26.77 15.79
CA TRP A 475 28.08 26.40 16.79
C TRP A 475 27.96 27.51 17.83
N LEU A 476 26.77 27.67 18.43
CA LEU A 476 26.39 28.31 19.72
C LEU A 476 24.93 28.81 19.53
N PHE A 477 23.87 28.40 20.24
CA PHE A 477 23.64 27.68 21.50
C PHE A 477 22.46 26.72 21.35
#